data_AF-A0A0W0FER8-F1
#
_entry.id   AF-A0A0W0FER8-F1
#
_cell.length_a   1.000
_cell.length_b   1.000
_cell.length_c   1.000
_cell.angle_alpha   90.00
_cell.angle_beta   90.00
_cell.angle_gamma   90.00
#
_symmetry.space_group_name_H-M   'P 1'
#
loop_
_entity.id
_entity.type
_entity.pdbx_description
1 polymer ?
#
loop_
_entity_poly.entity_id
_entity_poly.type
_entity_poly.pdbx_seq_one_letter_code
_entity_poly.pdbx_strand_id
1 'polypeptide(L)'
;MTLTIHEHIEESMDSQQAVQQASSHPFVKKRIRDRTFMSLQSFGASQYGPVLLGKLQPDFHVTRSSPESTLHPPYPRLLAAKHCVKSLHEFLHITRSYAPIRREAYRPSSLLQDIPIHVAALTRADLLRRVLSDWTYANTSSLAKDQSETRLRLVEPILDAFGTLLVPSALEDGIRAMNGLGYGNEIEIGRSIRDDLVQRLNGSQASPVVAALYDRRTVDCYIQWAMRVIESASRGSQIRGLEVARLVDEFQALLVSIHSQYYHPQSIVISLGFVSCSLVLLERALQGEGDWGVFGWWMKEKDGFHCDVMDKLRNDQMWTSKAKL
;
A
#
# COMPACT_ATOMS: atom_id res chain seq x y z
N MET A 1 -20.17 37.48 38.95
CA MET A 1 -20.59 37.64 37.54
C MET A 1 -20.39 36.30 36.88
N THR A 2 -21.45 35.52 36.81
CA THR A 2 -21.43 34.08 36.57
C THR A 2 -22.57 33.82 35.59
N LEU A 3 -22.28 33.71 34.29
CA LEU A 3 -23.24 33.34 33.23
C LEU A 3 -22.48 33.24 31.90
N THR A 4 -22.14 32.01 31.47
CA THR A 4 -22.06 31.53 30.06
C THR A 4 -21.42 30.12 30.00
N ILE A 5 -22.17 29.06 30.36
CA ILE A 5 -21.79 27.66 30.07
C ILE A 5 -23.00 26.84 29.52
N HIS A 6 -24.20 27.41 29.37
CA HIS A 6 -25.39 26.61 29.06
C HIS A 6 -25.72 26.38 27.57
N GLU A 7 -25.03 27.01 26.62
CA GLU A 7 -25.38 26.90 25.18
C GLU A 7 -24.63 25.80 24.40
N HIS A 8 -23.74 25.02 25.02
CA HIS A 8 -22.95 23.99 24.31
C HIS A 8 -23.39 22.54 24.57
N ILE A 9 -24.49 22.33 25.31
CA ILE A 9 -24.97 20.98 25.64
C ILE A 9 -26.18 20.56 24.80
N GLU A 10 -26.98 21.50 24.28
CA GLU A 10 -28.19 21.15 23.50
C GLU A 10 -27.87 20.68 22.07
N GLU A 11 -26.83 21.18 21.39
CA GLU A 11 -26.47 20.72 20.03
C GLU A 11 -25.92 19.28 19.99
N SER A 12 -25.42 18.74 21.11
CA SER A 12 -24.87 17.38 21.17
C SER A 12 -25.92 16.28 21.31
N MET A 13 -27.15 16.60 21.75
CA MET A 13 -28.19 15.58 21.98
C MET A 13 -28.96 15.24 20.70
N ASP A 14 -29.16 16.21 19.80
CA ASP A 14 -29.87 15.99 18.53
C ASP A 14 -29.06 15.13 17.55
N SER A 15 -27.73 15.16 17.61
CA SER A 15 -26.88 14.33 16.76
C SER A 15 -26.91 12.85 17.15
N GLN A 16 -27.15 12.51 18.43
CA GLN A 16 -27.21 11.12 18.89
C GLN A 16 -28.58 10.48 18.62
N GLN A 17 -29.67 11.25 18.62
CA GLN A 17 -30.99 10.74 18.23
C GLN A 17 -31.10 10.45 16.73
N ALA A 18 -30.42 11.24 15.88
CA ALA A 18 -30.38 11.00 14.43
C ALA A 18 -29.67 9.69 14.05
N VAL A 19 -28.63 9.28 14.80
CA VAL A 19 -27.89 8.03 14.57
C VAL A 19 -28.68 6.80 15.04
N GLN A 20 -29.49 6.92 16.10
CA GLN A 20 -30.32 5.82 16.58
C GLN A 20 -31.52 5.53 15.64
N GLN A 21 -32.13 6.55 15.02
CA GLN A 21 -33.26 6.33 14.11
C GLN A 21 -32.87 5.66 12.78
N ALA A 22 -31.65 5.88 12.27
CA ALA A 22 -31.16 5.25 11.04
C ALA A 22 -30.94 3.72 11.15
N SER A 23 -30.83 3.19 12.36
CA SER A 23 -30.56 1.75 12.61
C SER A 23 -31.81 0.85 12.56
N SER A 24 -33.01 1.43 12.43
CA SER A 24 -34.30 0.70 12.54
C SER A 24 -34.96 0.37 11.19
N HIS A 25 -34.36 0.73 10.05
CA HIS A 25 -34.98 0.52 8.74
C HIS A 25 -34.83 -0.92 8.20
N PRO A 26 -35.94 -1.66 7.92
CA PRO A 26 -35.91 -3.06 7.48
C PRO A 26 -35.34 -3.30 6.07
N PHE A 27 -34.96 -2.26 5.33
CA PHE A 27 -34.38 -2.37 3.99
C PHE A 27 -32.88 -2.71 3.96
N VAL A 28 -32.14 -2.48 5.06
CA VAL A 28 -30.68 -2.73 5.11
C VAL A 28 -30.36 -4.21 5.39
N LYS A 29 -31.21 -4.92 6.16
CA LYS A 29 -30.99 -6.35 6.48
C LYS A 29 -31.25 -7.29 5.30
N LYS A 30 -32.04 -6.88 4.30
CA LYS A 30 -32.34 -7.73 3.13
C LYS A 30 -31.19 -7.74 2.10
N ARG A 31 -30.37 -6.68 2.04
CA ARG A 31 -29.28 -6.54 1.06
C ARG A 31 -28.03 -7.37 1.38
N ILE A 32 -27.87 -7.81 2.63
CA ILE A 32 -26.71 -8.58 3.09
C ILE A 32 -26.92 -10.10 2.89
N ARG A 33 -28.17 -10.57 2.84
CA ARG A 33 -28.46 -12.01 2.64
C ARG A 33 -28.37 -12.47 1.17
N ASP A 34 -28.62 -11.58 0.21
CA ASP A 34 -28.71 -11.98 -1.21
C ASP A 34 -27.37 -11.93 -1.95
N ARG A 35 -26.26 -11.49 -1.32
CA ARG A 35 -24.93 -11.39 -1.96
C ARG A 35 -23.96 -12.53 -1.66
N THR A 36 -24.32 -13.48 -0.79
CA THR A 36 -23.39 -14.55 -0.38
C THR A 36 -23.30 -15.71 -1.38
N PHE A 37 -24.04 -15.67 -2.50
CA PHE A 37 -24.05 -16.73 -3.51
C PHE A 37 -24.18 -16.16 -4.94
N MET A 38 -23.19 -15.38 -5.39
CA MET A 38 -22.89 -15.31 -6.82
C MET A 38 -21.62 -16.09 -7.09
N SER A 39 -21.77 -17.21 -7.79
CA SER A 39 -20.72 -18.17 -8.06
C SER A 39 -19.55 -17.53 -8.82
N LEU A 40 -18.33 -17.64 -8.28
CA LEU A 40 -17.07 -17.39 -8.97
C LEU A 40 -16.84 -18.31 -10.20
N GLN A 41 -17.80 -19.16 -10.55
CA GLN A 41 -17.72 -20.12 -11.65
C GLN A 41 -18.08 -19.55 -13.04
N SER A 42 -18.60 -18.32 -13.15
CA SER A 42 -19.00 -17.76 -14.46
C SER A 42 -17.89 -17.02 -15.22
N PHE A 43 -16.70 -16.87 -14.65
CA PHE A 43 -15.56 -16.24 -15.33
C PHE A 43 -14.57 -17.30 -15.83
N GLY A 44 -15.07 -18.18 -16.71
CA GLY A 44 -14.21 -19.02 -17.55
C GLY A 44 -13.43 -18.16 -18.53
N ALA A 45 -12.17 -18.54 -18.78
CA ALA A 45 -11.15 -17.89 -19.61
C ALA A 45 -11.48 -17.72 -21.12
N SER A 46 -12.75 -17.61 -21.49
CA SER A 46 -13.26 -17.66 -22.87
C SER A 46 -13.90 -16.36 -23.37
N GLN A 47 -14.06 -15.31 -22.55
CA GLN A 47 -14.64 -14.03 -23.02
C GLN A 47 -13.62 -13.04 -23.61
N TYR A 48 -12.33 -13.38 -23.60
CA TYR A 48 -11.28 -12.53 -24.20
C TYR A 48 -10.99 -12.95 -25.65
N GLY A 49 -11.99 -12.83 -26.53
CA GLY A 49 -11.86 -12.94 -27.98
C GLY A 49 -11.34 -11.66 -28.65
N PRO A 50 -10.89 -11.70 -29.92
CA PRO A 50 -9.87 -10.79 -30.44
C PRO A 50 -10.48 -9.51 -31.03
N VAL A 51 -10.28 -8.37 -30.36
CA VAL A 51 -10.57 -7.04 -30.92
C VAL A 51 -9.34 -6.14 -30.78
N LEU A 52 -8.16 -6.62 -31.18
CA LEU A 52 -6.98 -5.78 -31.42
C LEU A 52 -6.07 -6.49 -32.42
N LEU A 53 -6.49 -6.53 -33.69
CA LEU A 53 -5.59 -6.83 -34.81
C LEU A 53 -5.36 -5.56 -35.64
N GLY A 54 -4.84 -4.53 -34.98
CA GLY A 54 -4.21 -3.39 -35.62
C GLY A 54 -2.72 -3.68 -35.77
N LYS A 55 -2.28 -3.97 -37.00
CA LYS A 55 -0.87 -4.24 -37.34
C LYS A 55 0.01 -3.05 -36.92
N LEU A 56 0.85 -3.25 -35.92
CA LEU A 56 2.06 -2.46 -35.70
C LEU A 56 3.21 -3.45 -35.54
N GLN A 57 3.96 -3.67 -36.62
CA GLN A 57 5.31 -4.22 -36.53
C GLN A 57 6.22 -3.18 -35.88
N PRO A 58 7.14 -3.65 -35.02
CA PRO A 58 8.53 -3.26 -35.23
C PRO A 58 9.43 -4.49 -35.25
N ASP A 59 10.22 -4.60 -36.31
CA ASP A 59 11.32 -5.54 -36.42
C ASP A 59 12.38 -5.22 -35.35
N PHE A 60 12.45 -6.04 -34.31
CA PHE A 60 13.60 -6.11 -33.42
C PHE A 60 14.10 -7.55 -33.39
N HIS A 61 15.16 -7.80 -34.15
CA HIS A 61 15.96 -9.01 -34.03
C HIS A 61 16.72 -8.97 -32.70
N VAL A 62 16.19 -9.64 -31.68
CA VAL A 62 16.94 -10.00 -30.47
C VAL A 62 17.54 -11.38 -30.71
N THR A 63 18.85 -11.43 -30.91
CA THR A 63 19.63 -12.67 -30.94
C THR A 63 19.59 -13.31 -29.55
N ARG A 64 18.98 -14.50 -29.46
CA ARG A 64 19.05 -15.37 -28.28
C ARG A 64 20.46 -15.97 -28.19
N SER A 65 21.26 -15.49 -27.23
CA SER A 65 22.42 -16.23 -26.73
C SER A 65 22.00 -17.19 -25.61
N SER A 66 22.69 -18.33 -25.57
CA SER A 66 22.52 -19.50 -24.69
C SER A 66 22.66 -19.18 -23.18
N PRO A 67 22.15 -20.03 -22.26
CA PRO A 67 22.10 -19.70 -20.83
C PRO A 67 23.39 -20.11 -20.13
N GLU A 68 24.25 -19.13 -19.84
CA GLU A 68 25.25 -19.29 -18.78
C GLU A 68 24.61 -18.91 -17.44
N SER A 69 24.64 -19.85 -16.49
CA SER A 69 24.15 -19.74 -15.12
C SER A 69 25.00 -18.78 -14.29
N THR A 70 24.99 -17.51 -14.65
CA THR A 70 25.49 -16.43 -13.80
C THR A 70 24.34 -16.00 -12.90
N LEU A 71 24.54 -16.11 -11.58
CA LEU A 71 23.69 -15.49 -10.58
C LEU A 71 23.51 -14.02 -10.97
N HIS A 72 22.38 -13.68 -11.59
CA HIS A 72 22.08 -12.30 -11.93
C HIS A 72 22.08 -11.49 -10.62
N PRO A 73 22.78 -10.34 -10.56
CA PRO A 73 22.75 -9.48 -9.39
C PRO A 73 21.29 -9.15 -9.06
N PRO A 74 20.94 -8.94 -7.78
CA PRO A 74 19.56 -8.68 -7.40
C PRO A 74 19.02 -7.52 -8.24
N TYR A 75 17.84 -7.74 -8.84
CA TYR A 75 17.11 -6.77 -9.63
C TYR A 75 17.18 -5.40 -8.94
N PRO A 76 17.69 -4.33 -9.58
CA PRO A 76 18.01 -3.06 -8.91
C PRO A 76 16.80 -2.43 -8.20
N ARG A 77 15.60 -2.74 -8.67
CA ARG A 77 14.32 -2.36 -8.06
C ARG A 77 14.07 -3.04 -6.71
N LEU A 78 14.45 -4.30 -6.61
CA LEU A 78 14.34 -5.05 -5.35
C LEU A 78 15.38 -4.57 -4.33
N LEU A 79 16.55 -4.10 -4.79
CA LEU A 79 17.51 -3.42 -3.91
C LEU A 79 16.96 -2.08 -3.39
N ALA A 80 16.30 -1.29 -4.24
CA ALA A 80 15.63 -0.06 -3.81
C ALA A 80 14.51 -0.34 -2.79
N ALA A 81 13.70 -1.37 -3.01
CA ALA A 81 12.71 -1.82 -2.04
C ALA A 81 13.33 -2.26 -0.70
N LYS A 82 14.45 -3.00 -0.73
CA LYS A 82 15.21 -3.36 0.47
C LYS A 82 15.73 -2.12 1.21
N HIS A 83 16.16 -1.10 0.48
CA HIS A 83 16.55 0.18 1.07
C HIS A 83 15.39 0.82 1.83
N CYS A 84 14.20 0.92 1.21
CA CYS A 84 12.99 1.43 1.86
C CYS A 84 12.68 0.72 3.18
N VAL A 85 12.79 -0.62 3.21
CA VAL A 85 12.60 -1.42 4.44
C VAL A 85 13.67 -1.10 5.49
N LYS A 86 14.93 -0.99 5.06
CA LYS A 86 16.07 -0.65 5.93
C LYS A 86 15.89 0.73 6.56
N SER A 87 15.53 1.75 5.79
CA SER A 87 15.32 3.11 6.30
C SER A 87 14.24 3.15 7.37
N LEU A 88 13.10 2.49 7.14
CA LEU A 88 12.04 2.38 8.16
C LEU A 88 12.52 1.62 9.41
N HIS A 89 13.31 0.56 9.24
CA HIS A 89 13.86 -0.20 10.36
C HIS A 89 14.79 0.66 11.22
N GLU A 90 15.73 1.38 10.62
CA GLU A 90 16.66 2.28 11.31
C GLU A 90 15.90 3.40 12.03
N PHE A 91 14.96 4.06 11.34
CA PHE A 91 14.10 5.07 11.93
C PHE A 91 13.35 4.56 13.17
N LEU A 92 12.71 3.38 13.07
CA LEU A 92 11.98 2.80 14.20
C LEU A 92 12.90 2.40 15.34
N HIS A 93 14.09 1.87 15.03
CA HIS A 93 15.08 1.47 16.03
C HIS A 93 15.52 2.68 16.85
N ILE A 94 15.96 3.74 16.16
CA ILE A 94 16.37 5.00 16.78
C ILE A 94 15.21 5.55 17.61
N THR A 95 14.05 5.74 17.01
CA THR A 95 12.94 6.41 17.70
C THR A 95 12.44 5.63 18.91
N ARG A 96 12.36 4.30 18.85
CA ARG A 96 12.00 3.45 20.00
C ARG A 96 13.03 3.50 21.13
N SER A 97 14.32 3.63 20.80
CA SER A 97 15.37 3.78 21.82
C SER A 97 15.29 5.13 22.56
N TYR A 98 14.83 6.18 21.86
CA TYR A 98 14.69 7.53 22.42
C TYR A 98 13.36 7.78 23.15
N ALA A 99 12.28 7.11 22.73
CA ALA A 99 10.95 7.30 23.30
C ALA A 99 10.85 7.16 24.84
N PRO A 100 11.53 6.23 25.52
CA PRO A 100 11.44 6.08 26.98
C PRO A 100 12.28 7.09 27.77
N ILE A 101 13.25 7.77 27.15
CA ILE A 101 14.16 8.69 27.87
C ILE A 101 13.78 10.16 27.66
N ARG A 102 12.94 10.46 26.67
CA ARG A 102 12.54 11.83 26.34
C ARG A 102 11.22 12.20 27.00
N ARG A 103 11.22 13.32 27.73
CA ARG A 103 10.02 13.96 28.27
C ARG A 103 9.41 14.92 27.26
N GLU A 104 8.09 15.04 27.29
CA GLU A 104 7.37 16.04 26.52
C GLU A 104 7.62 17.45 27.08
N ALA A 105 7.86 18.43 26.21
CA ALA A 105 8.11 19.81 26.64
C ALA A 105 6.88 20.43 27.33
N TYR A 106 5.68 20.14 26.83
CA TYR A 106 4.42 20.68 27.36
C TYR A 106 3.85 19.84 28.52
N ARG A 107 4.29 18.58 28.65
CA ARG A 107 3.86 17.67 29.73
C ARG A 107 5.07 16.94 30.32
N PRO A 108 5.82 17.57 31.23
CA PRO A 108 7.10 17.04 31.71
C PRO A 108 6.97 15.71 32.47
N SER A 109 5.78 15.35 32.95
CA SER A 109 5.50 14.05 33.56
C SER A 109 5.37 12.91 32.56
N SER A 110 5.08 13.19 31.29
CA SER A 110 4.89 12.19 30.24
C SER A 110 6.16 11.97 29.42
N LEU A 111 6.46 10.70 29.15
CA LEU A 111 7.50 10.32 28.20
C LEU A 111 6.91 10.31 26.79
N LEU A 112 7.79 10.40 25.79
CA LEU A 112 7.38 10.40 24.38
C LEU A 112 6.64 9.10 24.00
N GLN A 113 7.00 7.97 24.61
CA GLN A 113 6.27 6.70 24.45
C GLN A 113 4.84 6.72 25.00
N ASP A 114 4.51 7.65 25.90
CA ASP A 114 3.17 7.77 26.50
C ASP A 114 2.25 8.69 25.66
N ILE A 115 2.82 9.38 24.66
CA ILE A 115 2.08 10.33 23.82
C ILE A 115 1.36 9.57 22.70
N PRO A 116 0.00 9.61 22.63
CA PRO A 116 -0.75 8.81 21.67
C PRO A 116 -0.40 9.09 20.20
N ILE A 117 -0.18 10.37 19.84
CA ILE A 117 0.20 10.73 18.46
C ILE A 117 1.56 10.15 18.08
N HIS A 118 2.49 10.06 19.04
CA HIS A 118 3.80 9.45 18.83
C HIS A 118 3.69 7.95 18.62
N VAL A 119 2.97 7.27 19.51
CA VAL A 119 2.73 5.82 19.40
C VAL A 119 2.01 5.50 18.10
N ALA A 120 1.00 6.27 17.71
CA ALA A 120 0.28 6.08 16.45
C ALA A 120 1.21 6.17 15.24
N ALA A 121 2.05 7.20 15.16
CA ALA A 121 3.01 7.37 14.07
C ALA A 121 4.02 6.21 13.98
N LEU A 122 4.59 5.79 15.11
CA LEU A 122 5.51 4.64 15.15
C LEU A 122 4.85 3.32 14.78
N THR A 123 3.62 3.13 15.24
CA THR A 123 2.83 1.92 15.00
C THR A 123 2.49 1.84 13.52
N ARG A 124 2.13 2.96 12.90
CA ARG A 124 1.90 3.08 11.47
C ARG A 124 3.17 2.83 10.64
N ALA A 125 4.31 3.42 11.02
CA ALA A 125 5.59 3.17 10.36
C ALA A 125 6.06 1.70 10.50
N ASP A 126 5.83 1.07 11.65
CA ASP A 126 6.14 -0.35 11.86
C ASP A 126 5.25 -1.27 11.02
N LEU A 127 3.96 -0.95 10.88
CA LEU A 127 3.07 -1.66 9.98
C LEU A 127 3.60 -1.60 8.55
N LEU A 128 3.89 -0.40 8.03
CA LEU A 128 4.43 -0.24 6.68
C LEU A 128 5.74 -1.01 6.49
N ARG A 129 6.65 -0.97 7.47
CA ARG A 129 7.90 -1.73 7.44
C ARG A 129 7.65 -3.24 7.33
N ARG A 130 6.73 -3.78 8.15
CA ARG A 130 6.39 -5.22 8.13
C ARG A 130 5.83 -5.61 6.77
N VAL A 131 4.88 -4.84 6.24
CA VAL A 131 4.25 -5.11 4.93
C VAL A 131 5.29 -5.09 3.81
N LEU A 132 6.13 -4.06 3.75
CA LEU A 132 7.19 -3.98 2.73
C LEU A 132 8.25 -5.08 2.91
N SER A 133 8.57 -5.47 4.14
CA SER A 133 9.48 -6.58 4.43
C SER A 133 8.92 -7.92 3.93
N ASP A 134 7.66 -8.21 4.24
CA ASP A 134 6.96 -9.41 3.79
C ASP A 134 6.88 -9.47 2.26
N TRP A 135 6.58 -8.33 1.61
CA TRP A 135 6.54 -8.24 0.15
C TRP A 135 7.91 -8.40 -0.50
N THR A 136 8.92 -7.75 0.04
CA THR A 136 10.30 -7.92 -0.42
C THR A 136 10.75 -9.38 -0.29
N TYR A 137 10.46 -10.01 0.85
CA TYR A 137 10.80 -11.41 1.10
C TYR A 137 10.06 -12.37 0.14
N ALA A 138 8.74 -12.19 -0.03
CA ALA A 138 7.92 -13.01 -0.94
C ALA A 138 8.42 -12.95 -2.39
N ASN A 139 8.88 -11.78 -2.85
CA ASN A 139 9.45 -11.65 -4.20
C ASN A 139 10.85 -12.27 -4.30
N THR A 140 11.72 -12.09 -3.29
CA THR A 140 13.04 -12.74 -3.29
C THR A 140 12.96 -14.27 -3.28
N SER A 141 12.01 -14.84 -2.53
CA SER A 141 11.80 -16.29 -2.49
C SER A 141 11.13 -16.82 -3.76
N SER A 142 10.28 -16.01 -4.38
CA SER A 142 9.67 -16.33 -5.68
C SER A 142 10.71 -16.36 -6.80
N LEU A 143 11.69 -15.46 -6.80
CA LEU A 143 12.80 -15.47 -7.77
C LEU A 143 13.59 -16.78 -7.75
N ALA A 144 13.62 -17.49 -6.62
CA ALA A 144 14.24 -18.81 -6.53
C ALA A 144 13.40 -19.93 -7.17
N LYS A 145 12.18 -19.64 -7.65
CA LYS A 145 11.25 -20.59 -8.29
C LYS A 145 10.94 -20.11 -9.72
N ASP A 146 11.42 -20.84 -10.72
CA ASP A 146 11.42 -20.46 -12.16
C ASP A 146 10.06 -20.04 -12.77
N GLN A 147 8.93 -20.44 -12.18
CA GLN A 147 7.60 -20.10 -12.71
C GLN A 147 7.11 -18.68 -12.37
N SER A 148 7.86 -17.89 -11.60
CA SER A 148 7.42 -16.58 -11.10
C SER A 148 7.89 -15.39 -11.93
N GLU A 149 8.82 -15.59 -12.87
CA GLU A 149 9.55 -14.50 -13.54
C GLU A 149 8.61 -13.52 -14.28
N THR A 150 7.57 -14.04 -14.96
CA THR A 150 6.64 -13.18 -15.73
C THR A 150 5.79 -12.28 -14.83
N ARG A 151 5.37 -12.77 -13.65
CA ARG A 151 4.63 -11.94 -12.68
C ARG A 151 5.53 -10.85 -12.09
N LEU A 152 6.79 -11.19 -11.80
CA LEU A 152 7.74 -10.29 -11.17
C LEU A 152 8.06 -9.06 -12.03
N ARG A 153 7.93 -9.16 -13.36
CA ARG A 153 8.06 -8.02 -14.29
C ARG A 153 7.11 -6.86 -13.99
N LEU A 154 5.95 -7.13 -13.38
CA LEU A 154 5.03 -6.09 -12.92
C LEU A 154 5.16 -5.84 -11.41
N VAL A 155 5.34 -6.87 -10.61
CA VAL A 155 5.37 -6.71 -9.15
C VAL A 155 6.61 -5.94 -8.66
N GLU A 156 7.79 -6.15 -9.25
CA GLU A 156 9.01 -5.45 -8.86
C GLU A 156 8.94 -3.93 -9.08
N PRO A 157 8.56 -3.40 -10.27
CA PRO A 157 8.42 -1.96 -10.44
C PRO A 157 7.30 -1.37 -9.58
N ILE A 158 6.24 -2.13 -9.27
CA ILE A 158 5.22 -1.65 -8.32
C ILE A 158 5.83 -1.52 -6.92
N LEU A 159 6.51 -2.54 -6.41
CA LEU A 159 7.08 -2.54 -5.06
C LEU A 159 8.09 -1.38 -4.88
N ASP A 160 8.98 -1.20 -5.85
CA ASP A 160 9.96 -0.11 -5.91
C ASP A 160 9.29 1.27 -5.89
N ALA A 161 8.34 1.50 -6.80
CA ALA A 161 7.63 2.77 -6.90
C ALA A 161 6.76 3.04 -5.65
N PHE A 162 6.09 2.01 -5.13
CA PHE A 162 5.22 2.11 -3.96
C PHE A 162 6.01 2.42 -2.69
N GLY A 163 7.12 1.72 -2.45
CA GLY A 163 8.03 2.00 -1.34
C GLY A 163 8.56 3.43 -1.40
N THR A 164 9.04 3.86 -2.56
CA THR A 164 9.57 5.21 -2.81
C THR A 164 8.54 6.32 -2.55
N LEU A 165 7.25 6.05 -2.75
CA LEU A 165 6.18 7.02 -2.49
C LEU A 165 5.77 7.06 -1.00
N LEU A 166 5.67 5.90 -0.36
CA LEU A 166 5.13 5.79 1.01
C LEU A 166 6.17 5.98 2.11
N VAL A 167 7.38 5.46 1.92
CA VAL A 167 8.41 5.49 2.98
C VAL A 167 8.80 6.92 3.38
N PRO A 168 9.10 7.85 2.45
CA PRO A 168 9.40 9.23 2.84
C PRO A 168 8.24 9.87 3.62
N SER A 169 7.00 9.58 3.22
CA SER A 169 5.82 10.09 3.93
C SER A 169 5.72 9.58 5.36
N ALA A 170 5.93 8.27 5.57
CA ALA A 170 5.91 7.68 6.91
C ALA A 170 7.07 8.19 7.78
N LEU A 171 8.25 8.41 7.19
CA LEU A 171 9.39 8.98 7.90
C LEU A 171 9.16 10.44 8.29
N GLU A 172 8.55 11.25 7.40
CA GLU A 172 8.16 12.63 7.73
C GLU A 172 7.19 12.69 8.90
N ASP A 173 6.16 11.84 8.90
CA ASP A 173 5.18 11.77 9.99
C ASP A 173 5.85 11.33 11.29
N GLY A 174 6.80 10.40 11.18
CA GLY A 174 7.68 9.98 12.26
C GLY A 174 8.54 11.11 12.83
N ILE A 175 9.18 11.92 11.98
CA ILE A 175 9.93 13.11 12.38
C ILE A 175 9.03 14.11 13.10
N ARG A 176 7.86 14.41 12.54
CA ARG A 176 6.89 15.32 13.16
C ARG A 176 6.46 14.81 14.54
N ALA A 177 6.25 13.51 14.67
CA ALA A 177 5.91 12.85 15.93
C ALA A 177 7.05 12.85 16.98
N MET A 178 8.29 13.15 16.59
CA MET A 178 9.40 13.40 17.51
C MET A 178 9.58 14.88 17.87
N ASN A 179 8.72 15.78 17.36
CA ASN A 179 8.83 17.23 17.52
C ASN A 179 10.19 17.78 17.05
N GLY A 180 10.69 18.86 17.66
CA GLY A 180 11.93 19.54 17.26
C GLY A 180 13.19 18.65 17.22
N LEU A 181 13.18 17.50 17.90
CA LEU A 181 14.28 16.53 17.86
C LEU A 181 14.39 15.80 16.53
N GLY A 182 13.27 15.57 15.83
CA GLY A 182 13.33 14.92 14.53
C GLY A 182 14.06 15.75 13.47
N TYR A 183 14.21 17.05 13.74
CA TYR A 183 14.99 17.98 12.91
C TYR A 183 16.45 18.13 13.39
N GLY A 184 16.80 17.53 14.52
CA GLY A 184 18.15 17.53 15.06
C GLY A 184 19.09 16.72 14.19
N ASN A 185 20.26 17.29 13.87
CA ASN A 185 21.29 16.59 13.09
C ASN A 185 21.91 15.42 13.88
N GLU A 186 21.78 15.44 15.21
CA GLU A 186 22.33 14.46 16.13
C GLU A 186 21.64 13.08 16.07
N ILE A 187 20.41 13.01 15.57
CA ILE A 187 19.62 11.76 15.56
C ILE A 187 19.79 11.00 14.23
N GLU A 188 20.54 11.55 13.26
CA GLU A 188 20.78 11.00 11.91
C GLU A 188 19.52 10.68 11.06
N ILE A 189 18.31 10.73 11.62
CA ILE A 189 17.03 10.49 10.92
C ILE A 189 16.84 11.45 9.74
N GLY A 190 17.30 12.70 9.88
CA GLY A 190 17.29 13.68 8.79
C GLY A 190 18.23 13.31 7.62
N ARG A 191 19.23 12.43 7.83
CA ARG A 191 20.02 11.85 6.73
C ARG A 191 19.21 10.77 6.02
N SER A 192 18.60 9.83 6.75
CA SER A 192 17.78 8.76 6.16
C SER A 192 16.66 9.30 5.27
N ILE A 193 15.94 10.36 5.70
CA ILE A 193 14.92 10.99 4.85
C ILE A 193 15.51 11.59 3.58
N ARG A 194 16.65 12.29 3.67
CA ARG A 194 17.28 12.88 2.49
C ARG A 194 17.68 11.79 1.49
N ASP A 195 18.25 10.70 1.97
CA ASP A 195 18.66 9.57 1.13
C ASP A 195 17.45 8.90 0.46
N ASP A 196 16.33 8.73 1.18
CA ASP A 196 15.10 8.19 0.60
C ASP A 196 14.39 9.17 -0.36
N LEU A 197 14.46 10.48 -0.10
CA LEU A 197 13.91 11.49 -1.01
C LEU A 197 14.64 11.51 -2.36
N VAL A 198 15.94 11.21 -2.39
CA VAL A 198 16.68 11.05 -3.65
C VAL A 198 16.06 9.95 -4.52
N GLN A 199 15.57 8.87 -3.92
CA GLN A 199 14.89 7.80 -4.67
C GLN A 199 13.58 8.29 -5.29
N ARG A 200 12.88 9.21 -4.61
CA ARG A 200 11.65 9.86 -5.10
C ARG A 200 11.91 10.84 -6.24
N LEU A 201 13.07 11.51 -6.23
CA LEU A 201 13.49 12.46 -7.26
C LEU A 201 13.90 11.79 -8.58
N ASN A 202 14.12 10.48 -8.59
CA ASN A 202 14.15 9.69 -9.82
C ASN A 202 12.73 9.62 -10.41
N GLY A 203 12.27 10.73 -10.99
CA GLY A 203 10.88 11.03 -11.39
C GLY A 203 10.24 10.13 -12.45
N SER A 204 10.74 8.91 -12.65
CA SER A 204 10.20 7.91 -13.56
C SER A 204 9.48 6.77 -12.86
N GLN A 205 9.29 6.75 -11.53
CA GLN A 205 8.84 5.55 -10.81
C GLN A 205 7.51 4.94 -11.34
N ALA A 206 6.60 5.76 -11.87
CA ALA A 206 5.37 5.26 -12.47
C ALA A 206 5.55 4.69 -13.89
N SER A 207 6.54 5.16 -14.64
CA SER A 207 6.75 4.77 -16.05
C SER A 207 7.05 3.27 -16.22
N PRO A 208 7.92 2.63 -15.42
CA PRO A 208 8.14 1.19 -15.46
C PRO A 208 6.90 0.37 -15.15
N VAL A 209 6.06 0.84 -14.21
CA VAL A 209 4.79 0.18 -13.89
C VAL A 209 3.85 0.28 -15.08
N VAL A 210 3.69 1.48 -15.65
CA VAL A 210 2.86 1.70 -16.85
C VAL A 210 3.37 0.90 -18.04
N ALA A 211 4.69 0.83 -18.25
CA ALA A 211 5.30 0.01 -19.29
C ALA A 211 4.99 -1.48 -19.09
N ALA A 212 5.09 -1.99 -17.86
CA ALA A 212 4.73 -3.38 -17.53
C ALA A 212 3.23 -3.66 -17.70
N LEU A 213 2.36 -2.65 -17.49
CA LEU A 213 0.93 -2.78 -17.73
C LEU A 213 0.57 -2.89 -19.22
N TYR A 214 1.43 -2.43 -20.13
CA TYR A 214 1.23 -2.65 -21.57
C TYR A 214 1.57 -4.07 -22.03
N ASP A 215 2.37 -4.82 -21.27
CA ASP A 215 2.61 -6.23 -21.54
C ASP A 215 1.46 -7.09 -21.00
N ARG A 216 0.53 -7.41 -21.91
CA ARG A 216 -0.65 -8.23 -21.61
C ARG A 216 -0.29 -9.54 -20.91
N ARG A 217 0.79 -10.21 -21.30
CA ARG A 217 1.18 -11.50 -20.69
C ARG A 217 1.54 -11.31 -19.23
N THR A 218 2.28 -10.25 -18.92
CA THR A 218 2.65 -9.89 -17.56
C THR A 218 1.42 -9.56 -16.70
N VAL A 219 0.47 -8.78 -17.25
CA VAL A 219 -0.80 -8.46 -16.58
C VAL A 219 -1.64 -9.72 -16.34
N ASP A 220 -1.80 -10.58 -17.35
CA ASP A 220 -2.57 -11.83 -17.23
C ASP A 220 -1.97 -12.75 -16.14
N CYS A 221 -0.64 -12.87 -16.08
CA CYS A 221 0.03 -13.63 -15.02
C CYS A 221 -0.20 -13.03 -13.62
N TYR A 222 -0.19 -11.70 -13.48
CA TYR A 222 -0.52 -11.03 -12.22
C TYR A 222 -1.96 -11.29 -11.80
N ILE A 223 -2.93 -11.17 -12.74
CA ILE A 223 -4.34 -11.42 -12.47
C ILE A 223 -4.58 -12.86 -12.04
N GLN A 224 -4.00 -13.83 -12.76
CA GLN A 224 -4.11 -15.24 -12.42
C GLN A 224 -3.52 -15.57 -11.04
N TRP A 225 -2.40 -14.92 -10.67
CA TRP A 225 -1.86 -15.06 -9.33
C TRP A 225 -2.81 -14.48 -8.28
N ALA A 226 -3.28 -13.24 -8.45
CA ALA A 226 -4.19 -12.59 -7.52
C ALA A 226 -5.48 -13.41 -7.29
N MET A 227 -6.10 -13.89 -8.37
CA MET A 227 -7.29 -14.73 -8.31
C MET A 227 -7.03 -16.05 -7.56
N ARG A 228 -5.90 -16.72 -7.81
CA ARG A 228 -5.54 -17.94 -7.06
C ARG A 228 -5.39 -17.70 -5.56
N VAL A 229 -4.79 -16.58 -5.16
CA VAL A 229 -4.64 -16.21 -3.74
C VAL A 229 -6.02 -15.98 -3.11
N ILE A 230 -6.89 -15.21 -3.78
CA ILE A 230 -8.26 -14.92 -3.35
C ILE A 230 -9.12 -16.19 -3.24
N GLU A 231 -9.04 -17.08 -4.24
CA GLU A 231 -9.77 -18.35 -4.24
C GLU A 231 -9.30 -19.27 -3.12
N SER A 232 -7.99 -19.31 -2.86
CA SER A 232 -7.42 -20.09 -1.76
C SER A 232 -7.91 -19.56 -0.41
N ALA A 233 -7.97 -18.24 -0.23
CA ALA A 233 -8.53 -17.62 0.96
C ALA A 233 -10.01 -17.95 1.17
N SER A 234 -10.78 -17.98 0.09
CA SER A 234 -12.23 -18.25 0.13
C SER A 234 -12.56 -19.69 0.56
N ARG A 235 -11.59 -20.62 0.44
CA ARG A 235 -11.74 -22.02 0.88
C ARG A 235 -11.36 -22.22 2.36
N GLY A 236 -10.58 -21.31 2.94
CA GLY A 236 -10.20 -21.33 4.36
C GLY A 236 -11.29 -20.75 5.26
N SER A 237 -11.66 -21.45 6.33
CA SER A 237 -12.85 -21.15 7.16
C SER A 237 -12.87 -19.78 7.86
N GLN A 238 -14.02 -19.12 7.69
CA GLN A 238 -14.85 -18.32 8.63
C GLN A 238 -14.35 -17.02 9.30
N ILE A 239 -13.07 -16.82 9.61
CA ILE A 239 -12.73 -15.75 10.57
C ILE A 239 -12.59 -14.35 9.95
N ARG A 240 -12.37 -14.21 8.63
CA ARG A 240 -12.01 -12.90 8.02
C ARG A 240 -12.61 -12.64 6.63
N GLY A 241 -13.85 -13.11 6.43
CA GLY A 241 -14.55 -12.97 5.16
C GLY A 241 -14.75 -11.52 4.71
N LEU A 242 -14.85 -10.57 5.64
CA LEU A 242 -15.06 -9.16 5.33
C LEU A 242 -13.82 -8.52 4.69
N GLU A 243 -12.63 -8.72 5.25
CA GLU A 243 -11.38 -8.18 4.70
C GLU A 243 -11.06 -8.78 3.33
N VAL A 244 -11.30 -10.08 3.15
CA VAL A 244 -11.11 -10.74 1.85
C VAL A 244 -12.12 -10.24 0.83
N ALA A 245 -13.42 -10.13 1.18
CA ALA A 245 -14.43 -9.58 0.28
C ALA A 245 -14.10 -8.14 -0.14
N ARG A 246 -13.64 -7.32 0.80
CA ARG A 246 -13.16 -5.97 0.51
C ARG A 246 -11.99 -5.97 -0.47
N LEU A 247 -11.01 -6.86 -0.30
CA LEU A 247 -9.90 -7.00 -1.24
C LEU A 247 -10.37 -7.42 -2.64
N VAL A 248 -11.38 -8.28 -2.73
CA VAL A 248 -12.00 -8.68 -4.01
C VAL A 248 -12.62 -7.46 -4.70
N ASP A 249 -13.41 -6.67 -3.99
CA ASP A 249 -14.05 -5.47 -4.54
C ASP A 249 -13.00 -4.46 -5.05
N GLU A 250 -11.92 -4.25 -4.26
CA GLU A 250 -10.82 -3.35 -4.63
C GLU A 250 -10.03 -3.86 -5.84
N PHE A 251 -9.76 -5.16 -5.89
CA PHE A 251 -9.09 -5.76 -7.03
C PHE A 251 -9.95 -5.65 -8.30
N GLN A 252 -11.26 -5.89 -8.22
CA GLN A 252 -12.17 -5.70 -9.35
C GLN A 252 -12.20 -4.24 -9.83
N ALA A 253 -12.30 -3.28 -8.91
CA ALA A 253 -12.26 -1.86 -9.24
C ALA A 253 -10.92 -1.47 -9.91
N LEU A 254 -9.81 -2.05 -9.44
CA LEU A 254 -8.51 -1.86 -10.05
C LEU A 254 -8.45 -2.42 -11.47
N LEU A 255 -9.00 -3.61 -11.72
CA LEU A 255 -9.06 -4.17 -13.08
C LEU A 255 -9.83 -3.27 -14.04
N VAL A 256 -11.00 -2.78 -13.63
CA VAL A 256 -11.78 -1.81 -14.43
C VAL A 256 -10.94 -0.56 -14.71
N SER A 257 -10.19 -0.10 -13.70
CA SER A 257 -9.33 1.08 -13.81
C SER A 257 -8.18 0.91 -14.80
N ILE A 258 -7.50 -0.24 -14.77
CA ILE A 258 -6.40 -0.55 -15.71
C ILE A 258 -6.93 -0.53 -17.17
N HIS A 259 -8.14 -1.01 -17.41
CA HIS A 259 -8.71 -1.10 -18.75
C HIS A 259 -9.17 0.24 -19.31
N SER A 260 -9.58 1.20 -18.48
CA SER A 260 -10.17 2.44 -18.99
C SER A 260 -9.16 3.47 -19.49
N GLN A 261 -7.84 3.25 -19.33
CA GLN A 261 -6.74 4.11 -19.83
C GLN A 261 -6.74 5.58 -19.34
N TYR A 262 -7.73 6.02 -18.55
CA TYR A 262 -7.92 7.42 -18.12
C TYR A 262 -7.33 7.73 -16.73
N TYR A 263 -6.19 7.16 -16.36
CA TYR A 263 -5.60 7.37 -15.03
C TYR A 263 -4.33 8.19 -15.03
N HIS A 264 -4.21 8.99 -13.97
CA HIS A 264 -2.94 9.57 -13.59
C HIS A 264 -1.96 8.43 -13.21
N PRO A 265 -0.75 8.34 -13.81
CA PRO A 265 0.19 7.23 -13.59
C PRO A 265 0.55 6.96 -12.13
N GLN A 266 0.55 7.98 -11.27
CA GLN A 266 0.83 7.77 -9.84
C GLN A 266 -0.35 7.10 -9.10
N SER A 267 -1.59 7.43 -9.47
CA SER A 267 -2.77 6.85 -8.83
C SER A 267 -2.88 5.35 -9.11
N ILE A 268 -2.55 4.92 -10.34
CA ILE A 268 -2.55 3.50 -10.70
C ILE A 268 -1.45 2.75 -9.94
N VAL A 269 -0.25 3.32 -9.80
CA VAL A 269 0.86 2.73 -9.03
C VAL A 269 0.47 2.54 -7.57
N ILE A 270 -0.11 3.57 -6.95
CA ILE A 270 -0.54 3.52 -5.55
C ILE A 270 -1.61 2.45 -5.35
N SER A 271 -2.62 2.43 -6.22
CA SER A 271 -3.72 1.44 -6.16
C SER A 271 -3.20 0.01 -6.35
N LEU A 272 -2.36 -0.21 -7.36
CA LEU A 272 -1.66 -1.49 -7.59
C LEU A 272 -0.82 -1.88 -6.38
N GLY A 273 -0.13 -0.93 -5.77
CA GLY A 273 0.70 -1.15 -4.60
C GLY A 273 -0.10 -1.63 -3.39
N PHE A 274 -1.19 -0.94 -3.05
CA PHE A 274 -2.08 -1.34 -1.96
C PHE A 274 -2.70 -2.72 -2.16
N VAL A 275 -3.20 -2.99 -3.37
CA VAL A 275 -3.80 -4.30 -3.68
C VAL A 275 -2.74 -5.40 -3.66
N SER A 276 -1.56 -5.16 -4.23
CA SER A 276 -0.45 -6.13 -4.24
C SER A 276 0.07 -6.43 -2.83
N CYS A 277 0.24 -5.42 -1.98
CA CYS A 277 0.55 -5.60 -0.55
C CYS A 277 -0.47 -6.52 0.12
N SER A 278 -1.76 -6.24 -0.07
CA SER A 278 -2.84 -7.01 0.57
C SER A 278 -2.85 -8.46 0.09
N LEU A 279 -2.64 -8.70 -1.21
CA LEU A 279 -2.54 -10.04 -1.78
C LEU A 279 -1.34 -10.81 -1.23
N VAL A 280 -0.18 -10.18 -1.11
CA VAL A 280 1.02 -10.81 -0.55
C VAL A 280 0.81 -11.18 0.92
N LEU A 281 0.29 -10.25 1.73
CA LEU A 281 0.02 -10.53 3.14
C LEU A 281 -0.97 -11.68 3.31
N LEU A 282 -2.01 -11.71 2.47
CA LEU A 282 -2.99 -12.78 2.43
C LEU A 282 -2.35 -14.11 2.03
N GLU A 283 -1.54 -14.14 0.98
CA GLU A 283 -0.81 -15.33 0.53
C GLU A 283 0.12 -15.88 1.63
N ARG A 284 0.90 -15.02 2.28
CA ARG A 284 1.80 -15.43 3.38
C ARG A 284 1.02 -15.97 4.58
N ALA A 285 -0.09 -15.32 4.94
CA ALA A 285 -0.95 -15.76 6.03
C ALA A 285 -1.60 -17.13 5.74
N LEU A 286 -1.98 -17.39 4.48
CA LEU A 286 -2.46 -18.71 4.03
C LEU A 286 -1.38 -19.80 4.07
N GLN A 287 -0.13 -19.43 3.79
CA GLN A 287 1.02 -20.33 3.84
C GLN A 287 1.49 -20.62 5.28
N GLY A 288 0.94 -19.94 6.29
CA GLY A 288 1.38 -20.03 7.68
C GLY A 288 2.71 -19.31 7.96
N GLU A 289 3.26 -18.59 6.99
CA GLU A 289 4.49 -17.80 7.13
C GLU A 289 4.22 -16.34 7.55
N GLY A 290 2.97 -15.88 7.46
CA GLY A 290 2.53 -14.52 7.75
C GLY A 290 1.56 -14.44 8.93
N ASP A 291 1.38 -13.23 9.47
CA ASP A 291 0.48 -12.93 10.58
C ASP A 291 -0.86 -12.37 10.07
N TRP A 292 -1.96 -13.12 10.31
CA TRP A 292 -3.32 -12.68 10.01
C TRP A 292 -3.71 -11.36 10.70
N GLY A 293 -3.11 -11.06 11.86
CA GLY A 293 -3.24 -9.79 12.56
C GLY A 293 -2.70 -8.62 11.74
N VAL A 294 -1.52 -8.80 11.13
CA VAL A 294 -0.90 -7.78 10.26
C VAL A 294 -1.74 -7.56 8.99
N PHE A 295 -2.24 -8.63 8.36
CA PHE A 295 -3.16 -8.51 7.22
C PHE A 295 -4.43 -7.73 7.60
N GLY A 296 -5.11 -8.13 8.68
CA GLY A 296 -6.33 -7.47 9.12
C GLY A 296 -6.12 -6.02 9.53
N TRP A 297 -4.97 -5.70 10.14
CA TRP A 297 -4.63 -4.33 10.49
C TRP A 297 -4.29 -3.48 9.26
N TRP A 298 -3.52 -4.03 8.30
CA TRP A 298 -3.27 -3.38 7.02
C TRP A 298 -4.56 -3.03 6.28
N MET A 299 -5.53 -3.95 6.20
CA MET A 299 -6.81 -3.71 5.53
C MET A 299 -7.66 -2.61 6.18
N LYS A 300 -7.42 -2.29 7.46
CA LYS A 300 -8.06 -1.17 8.17
C LYS A 300 -7.29 0.14 7.98
N GLU A 301 -5.97 0.10 8.00
CA GLU A 301 -5.12 1.30 7.99
C GLU A 301 -4.80 1.83 6.59
N LYS A 302 -4.80 0.95 5.56
CA LYS A 302 -4.34 1.29 4.21
C LYS A 302 -5.07 2.47 3.57
N ASP A 303 -6.32 2.73 3.93
CA ASP A 303 -7.08 3.87 3.40
C ASP A 303 -6.53 5.20 3.93
N GLY A 304 -6.08 5.22 5.18
CA GLY A 304 -5.37 6.38 5.75
C GLY A 304 -4.07 6.63 5.00
N PHE A 305 -3.29 5.58 4.70
CA PHE A 305 -2.12 5.70 3.83
C PHE A 305 -2.46 6.22 2.44
N HIS A 306 -3.54 5.73 1.84
CA HIS A 306 -3.96 6.16 0.51
C HIS A 306 -4.33 7.64 0.49
N CYS A 307 -5.17 8.10 1.42
CA CYS A 307 -5.56 9.50 1.52
C CYS A 307 -4.35 10.43 1.70
N ASP A 308 -3.47 10.11 2.65
CA ASP A 308 -2.30 10.94 2.95
C ASP A 308 -1.35 11.08 1.75
N VAL A 309 -1.11 9.99 1.02
CA VAL A 309 -0.27 10.05 -0.19
C VAL A 309 -0.96 10.84 -1.31
N MET A 310 -2.25 10.63 -1.53
CA MET A 310 -2.99 11.33 -2.58
C MET A 310 -3.09 12.83 -2.32
N ASP A 311 -3.23 13.25 -1.06
CA ASP A 311 -3.23 14.66 -0.68
C ASP A 311 -1.85 15.30 -0.88
N LYS A 312 -0.77 14.60 -0.50
CA LYS A 312 0.60 15.06 -0.77
C LYS A 312 0.86 15.20 -2.27
N LEU A 313 0.48 14.19 -3.07
CA LEU A 313 0.64 14.26 -4.53
C LEU A 313 -0.15 15.41 -5.16
N ARG A 314 -1.37 15.66 -4.69
CA ARG A 314 -2.19 16.78 -5.15
C ARG A 314 -1.53 18.12 -4.85
N ASN A 315 -0.96 18.26 -3.66
CA ASN A 315 -0.25 19.46 -3.24
C ASN A 315 1.02 19.67 -4.09
N ASP A 316 1.82 18.62 -4.30
CA ASP A 316 3.03 18.67 -5.14
C ASP A 316 2.71 19.11 -6.57
N GLN A 317 1.62 18.58 -7.15
CA GLN A 317 1.16 18.97 -8.49
C GLN A 317 0.75 20.44 -8.56
N MET A 318 0.05 20.96 -7.53
CA MET A 318 -0.37 22.36 -7.49
C MET A 318 0.83 23.32 -7.56
N TRP A 319 1.93 23.00 -6.87
CA TRP A 319 3.16 23.80 -6.88
C TRP A 319 3.85 23.77 -8.24
N THR A 320 3.94 22.59 -8.88
CA THR A 320 4.58 22.48 -10.21
C THR A 320 3.79 23.17 -11.31
N SER A 321 2.45 23.20 -11.23
CA SER A 321 1.60 23.92 -12.18
C SER A 321 1.69 25.43 -12.01
N LYS A 322 1.83 25.93 -10.77
CA LYS A 322 2.03 27.36 -10.49
C LYS A 322 3.42 27.85 -10.88
N ALA A 323 4.46 27.02 -10.77
CA ALA A 323 5.82 27.38 -11.15
C ALA A 323 6.06 27.44 -12.68
N LYS A 324 5.09 26.97 -13.49
CA LYS A 324 5.12 27.04 -14.96
C LYS A 324 4.37 28.25 -15.54
N LEU A 325 3.76 29.08 -14.68
CA LEU A 325 3.09 30.34 -15.03
C LEU A 325 3.97 31.52 -14.60
#